data_AF-A0A5C4V694-F1
#
_entry.id   AF-A0A5C4V694-F1
#
_cell.length_a   1.000
_cell.length_b   1.000
_cell.length_c   1.000
_cell.angle_alpha   90.00
_cell.angle_beta   90.00
_cell.angle_gamma   90.00
#
_symmetry.space_group_name_H-M   'P 1'
#
loop_
_entity.id
_entity.type
_entity.pdbx_description
1 polymer ?
#
loop_
_entity_poly.entity_id
_entity_poly.type
_entity_poly.pdbx_seq_one_letter_code
_entity_poly.pdbx_strand_id
1 'polypeptide(L)'
;MPDFVNLTLTEDDDESASFRITDDAGDALGLTGADVFAVIKASQAVEDDASTGVFTLTEGDGVTIDDAANGLITLTFPSGVTESPGVWFYKIRVSRGSPSATKTAIEGWLSVADS
;
A
#
# COMPACT_ATOMS: atom_id res chain seq x y z
N MET A 1 6.94 -14.41 -1.03
CA MET A 1 7.86 -13.29 -0.76
C MET A 1 7.15 -12.04 -1.24
N PRO A 2 7.14 -10.92 -0.50
CA PRO A 2 6.44 -9.72 -0.97
C PRO A 2 7.08 -9.19 -2.25
N ASP A 3 6.27 -8.69 -3.15
CA ASP A 3 6.72 -7.98 -4.33
C ASP A 3 7.28 -6.62 -3.94
N PHE A 4 8.47 -6.27 -4.48
CA PHE A 4 9.13 -5.01 -4.17
C PHE A 4 8.92 -4.00 -5.29
N VAL A 5 8.16 -2.93 -5.04
CA VAL A 5 7.79 -1.95 -6.06
C VAL A 5 8.17 -0.55 -5.59
N ASN A 6 8.92 0.19 -6.41
CA ASN A 6 9.24 1.58 -6.13
C ASN A 6 8.35 2.49 -6.95
N LEU A 7 7.90 3.58 -6.33
CA LEU A 7 7.06 4.59 -6.95
C LEU A 7 7.70 5.96 -6.82
N THR A 8 7.42 6.81 -7.81
CA THR A 8 7.79 8.22 -7.80
C THR A 8 6.52 9.03 -7.95
N LEU A 9 6.27 9.93 -7.01
CA LEU A 9 5.17 10.88 -7.02
C LEU A 9 5.70 12.29 -7.20
N THR A 10 4.83 13.20 -7.63
CA THR A 10 5.07 14.63 -7.63
C THR A 10 4.40 15.27 -6.42
N GLU A 11 5.07 16.24 -5.80
CA GLU A 11 4.53 17.02 -4.69
C GLU A 11 3.22 17.73 -5.08
N ASP A 12 2.29 17.83 -4.13
CA ASP A 12 0.96 18.47 -4.26
C ASP A 12 0.02 17.86 -5.33
N ASP A 13 0.38 16.73 -5.94
CA ASP A 13 -0.48 16.03 -6.90
C ASP A 13 -1.28 14.89 -6.22
N ASP A 14 -2.53 14.72 -6.65
CA ASP A 14 -3.46 13.71 -6.13
C ASP A 14 -3.16 12.37 -6.82
N GLU A 15 -2.04 11.77 -6.41
CA GLU A 15 -1.50 10.61 -7.10
C GLU A 15 -2.16 9.30 -6.64
N SER A 16 -2.34 8.40 -7.60
CA SER A 16 -2.80 7.05 -7.34
C SER A 16 -2.00 6.02 -8.13
N ALA A 17 -1.81 4.85 -7.53
CA ALA A 17 -1.07 3.76 -8.14
C ALA A 17 -1.88 2.46 -8.09
N SER A 18 -2.03 1.81 -9.24
CA SER A 18 -2.68 0.51 -9.32
C SER A 18 -1.69 -0.63 -9.12
N PHE A 19 -2.10 -1.63 -8.35
CA PHE A 19 -1.29 -2.79 -7.99
C PHE A 19 -2.07 -4.07 -8.21
N ARG A 20 -1.37 -5.10 -8.70
CA ARG A 20 -1.90 -6.46 -8.77
C ARG A 20 -1.30 -7.29 -7.66
N ILE A 21 -2.15 -7.80 -6.79
CA ILE A 21 -1.77 -8.71 -5.72
C ILE A 21 -1.61 -10.11 -6.29
N THR A 22 -0.44 -10.69 -6.06
CA THR A 22 -0.04 -12.02 -6.50
C THR A 22 0.16 -12.95 -5.31
N ASP A 23 0.02 -14.26 -5.53
CA ASP A 23 0.39 -15.27 -4.56
C ASP A 23 1.88 -15.61 -4.62
N ASP A 24 2.34 -16.54 -3.78
CA ASP A 24 3.75 -16.98 -3.76
C ASP A 24 4.20 -17.68 -5.06
N ALA A 25 3.28 -18.05 -5.96
CA ALA A 25 3.56 -18.59 -7.29
C ALA A 25 3.58 -17.50 -8.39
N GLY A 26 3.19 -16.26 -8.07
CA GLY A 26 3.09 -15.15 -9.01
C GLY A 26 1.73 -15.08 -9.73
N ASP A 27 0.77 -15.92 -9.36
CA ASP A 27 -0.58 -15.90 -9.92
C ASP A 27 -1.43 -14.83 -9.22
N ALA A 28 -2.46 -14.31 -9.91
CA ALA A 28 -3.37 -13.36 -9.29
C ALA A 28 -4.04 -13.95 -8.04
N LEU A 29 -3.85 -13.27 -6.92
CA LEU A 29 -4.52 -13.63 -5.69
C LEU A 29 -5.87 -12.92 -5.65
N GLY A 30 -6.95 -13.67 -5.86
CA GLY A 30 -8.29 -13.14 -5.62
C GLY A 30 -8.41 -12.65 -4.18
N LEU A 31 -9.04 -11.50 -3.95
CA LEU A 31 -9.19 -10.75 -2.70
C LEU A 31 -10.61 -10.85 -2.10
N THR A 32 -11.54 -11.58 -2.71
CA THR A 32 -12.90 -11.75 -2.19
C THR A 32 -12.89 -12.21 -0.72
N GLY A 33 -13.50 -11.42 0.15
CA GLY A 33 -13.55 -11.68 1.60
C GLY A 33 -12.20 -11.57 2.32
N ALA A 34 -11.22 -10.86 1.73
CA ALA A 34 -9.99 -10.46 2.39
C ALA A 34 -10.02 -8.96 2.69
N ASP A 35 -9.42 -8.57 3.81
CA ASP A 35 -9.21 -7.17 4.16
C ASP A 35 -7.89 -6.71 3.57
N VAL A 36 -7.92 -5.65 2.76
CA VAL A 36 -6.73 -5.04 2.19
C VAL A 36 -6.50 -3.69 2.84
N PHE A 37 -5.27 -3.47 3.30
CA PHE A 37 -4.86 -2.19 3.85
C PHE A 37 -3.42 -1.90 3.48
N ALA A 38 -3.08 -0.63 3.36
CA ALA A 38 -1.72 -0.19 3.15
C ALA A 38 -1.21 0.60 4.35
N VAL A 39 0.10 0.58 4.55
CA VAL A 39 0.77 1.37 5.58
C VAL A 39 1.91 2.11 4.91
N ILE A 40 1.89 3.42 4.97
CA ILE A 40 2.94 4.32 4.52
C ILE A 40 3.62 4.90 5.74
N LYS A 41 4.94 4.92 5.77
CA LYS A 41 5.72 5.38 6.93
C LYS A 41 7.00 6.07 6.50
N ALA A 42 7.48 6.98 7.33
CA ALA A 42 8.68 7.78 7.00
C ALA A 42 9.95 6.94 6.78
N SER A 43 10.04 5.74 7.37
CA SER A 43 11.13 4.81 7.08
C SER A 43 10.77 3.37 7.46
N GLN A 44 11.54 2.40 6.99
CA GLN A 44 11.35 0.99 7.32
C GLN A 44 11.45 0.70 8.84
N ALA A 45 12.25 1.49 9.57
CA ALA A 45 12.49 1.34 11.00
C ALA A 45 11.32 1.84 11.88
N VAL A 46 10.43 2.68 11.35
CA VAL A 46 9.24 3.13 12.07
C VAL A 46 8.28 1.95 12.23
N GLU A 47 7.76 1.76 13.44
CA GLU A 47 6.75 0.73 13.72
C GLU A 47 5.43 1.06 13.02
N ASP A 48 4.69 0.04 12.62
CA ASP A 48 3.46 0.23 11.84
C ASP A 48 2.31 0.85 12.64
N ASP A 49 2.42 0.88 13.97
CA ASP A 49 1.45 1.47 14.91
C ASP A 49 2.00 2.74 15.57
N ALA A 50 3.10 3.29 15.03
CA ALA A 50 3.66 4.52 15.59
C ALA A 50 2.67 5.67 15.46
N SER A 51 2.54 6.47 16.53
CA SER A 51 1.51 7.52 16.61
C SER A 51 1.75 8.72 15.67
N THR A 52 2.90 8.79 15.01
CA THR A 52 3.30 9.87 14.11
C THR A 52 4.13 9.34 12.96
N GLY A 53 3.94 9.91 11.76
CA GLY A 53 4.72 9.54 10.58
C GLY A 53 4.36 8.17 10.02
N VAL A 54 3.14 7.70 10.31
CA VAL A 54 2.52 6.50 9.74
C VAL A 54 1.12 6.86 9.26
N PHE A 55 0.81 6.45 8.04
CA PHE A 55 -0.51 6.57 7.43
C PHE A 55 -1.00 5.16 7.10
N THR A 56 -2.13 4.78 7.70
CA THR A 56 -2.76 3.49 7.44
C THR A 56 -3.98 3.74 6.56
N LEU A 57 -3.94 3.19 5.35
CA LEU A 57 -4.99 3.30 4.35
C LEU A 57 -5.79 2.01 4.34
N THR A 58 -7.11 2.12 4.31
CA THR A 58 -8.03 0.96 4.34
C THR A 58 -8.99 1.02 3.17
N GLU A 59 -9.76 -0.05 2.95
CA GLU A 59 -10.76 -0.07 1.88
C GLU A 59 -11.76 1.08 2.04
N GLY A 60 -11.87 1.94 1.03
CA GLY A 60 -12.68 3.15 1.05
C GLY A 60 -12.00 4.39 1.64
N ASP A 61 -10.81 4.23 2.23
CA ASP A 61 -9.97 5.28 2.82
C ASP A 61 -8.54 5.17 2.28
N GLY A 62 -8.39 5.51 1.00
CA GLY A 62 -7.12 5.45 0.26
C GLY A 62 -6.80 4.10 -0.40
N VAL A 63 -7.48 3.01 -0.06
CA VAL A 63 -7.42 1.75 -0.82
C VAL A 63 -8.75 1.53 -1.54
N THR A 64 -8.70 1.27 -2.84
CA THR A 64 -9.86 0.86 -3.66
C THR A 64 -9.59 -0.51 -4.24
N ILE A 65 -10.53 -1.45 -4.11
CA ILE A 65 -10.45 -2.76 -4.75
C ILE A 65 -11.17 -2.68 -6.10
N ASP A 66 -10.41 -2.59 -7.19
CA ASP A 66 -10.96 -2.47 -8.54
C ASP A 66 -11.45 -3.81 -9.10
N ASP A 67 -10.70 -4.89 -8.87
CA ASP A 67 -11.06 -6.24 -9.27
C ASP A 67 -10.62 -7.26 -8.22
N ALA A 68 -11.55 -7.61 -7.33
CA ALA A 68 -11.33 -8.59 -6.29
C ALA A 68 -11.05 -10.00 -6.83
N ALA A 69 -11.50 -10.38 -8.02
CA ALA A 69 -11.22 -11.72 -8.55
C ALA A 69 -9.78 -11.85 -9.05
N ASN A 70 -9.23 -10.77 -9.60
CA ASN A 70 -7.86 -10.71 -10.13
C ASN A 70 -6.83 -10.07 -9.19
N GLY A 71 -7.26 -9.66 -8.00
CA GLY A 71 -6.38 -9.02 -7.02
C GLY A 71 -5.93 -7.61 -7.40
N LEU A 72 -6.71 -6.89 -8.21
CA LEU A 72 -6.39 -5.53 -8.61
C LEU A 72 -6.91 -4.53 -7.57
N ILE A 73 -6.02 -3.67 -7.11
CA ILE A 73 -6.33 -2.57 -6.20
C ILE A 73 -5.71 -1.27 -6.72
N THR A 74 -6.24 -0.15 -6.29
CA THR A 74 -5.67 1.17 -6.48
C THR A 74 -5.43 1.81 -5.12
N LEU A 75 -4.23 2.33 -4.93
CA LEU A 75 -3.83 3.06 -3.75
C LEU A 75 -3.82 4.56 -4.08
N THR A 76 -4.60 5.34 -3.37
CA THR A 76 -4.57 6.81 -3.40
C THR A 76 -3.71 7.29 -2.24
N PHE A 77 -2.68 8.08 -2.55
CA PHE A 77 -1.75 8.55 -1.53
C PHE A 77 -2.35 9.73 -0.77
N PRO A 78 -2.26 9.75 0.58
CA PRO A 78 -2.80 10.85 1.36
C PRO A 78 -1.98 12.12 1.13
N SER A 79 -2.65 13.28 1.15
CA SER A 79 -1.98 14.58 0.93
C SER A 79 -0.80 14.80 1.89
N GLY A 80 -0.93 14.36 3.16
CA GLY A 80 0.17 14.47 4.12
C GLY A 80 1.46 13.72 3.74
N VAL A 81 1.40 12.79 2.77
CA VAL A 81 2.57 12.16 2.16
C VAL A 81 3.02 12.94 0.93
N THR A 82 2.11 13.34 0.04
CA THR A 82 2.46 14.06 -1.21
C THR A 82 2.90 15.52 -0.97
N GLU A 83 2.41 16.18 0.07
CA GLU A 83 2.82 17.53 0.53
C GLU A 83 4.20 17.53 1.24
N SER A 84 4.76 16.34 1.51
CA SER A 84 6.04 16.20 2.22
C SER A 84 7.07 15.52 1.32
N PRO A 85 7.88 16.30 0.58
CA PRO A 85 8.88 15.77 -0.32
C PRO A 85 9.90 14.93 0.44
N GLY A 86 10.28 13.80 -0.14
CA GLY A 86 11.16 12.84 0.51
C GLY A 86 10.89 11.40 0.14
N VAL A 87 11.51 10.50 0.90
CA VAL A 87 11.40 9.05 0.68
C VAL A 87 10.59 8.44 1.81
N TRP A 88 9.49 7.80 1.43
CA TRP A 88 8.60 7.07 2.32
C TRP A 88 8.70 5.58 2.02
N PHE A 89 8.48 4.75 3.04
CA PHE A 89 8.35 3.31 2.88
C PHE A 89 6.87 2.96 2.93
N TYR A 90 6.39 2.21 1.94
CA TYR A 90 5.01 1.74 1.94
C TYR A 90 4.94 0.22 1.86
N LYS A 91 3.83 -0.32 2.32
CA LYS A 91 3.50 -1.73 2.16
C LYS A 91 2.00 -1.93 2.09
N ILE A 92 1.62 -2.95 1.33
CA ILE A 92 0.27 -3.38 1.12
C ILE A 92 0.14 -4.76 1.77
N ARG A 93 -0.83 -4.87 2.67
CA ARG A 93 -1.10 -6.07 3.45
C ARG A 93 -2.49 -6.58 3.13
N VAL A 94 -2.58 -7.90 3.09
CA VAL A 94 -3.83 -8.61 2.89
C VAL A 94 -4.03 -9.51 4.11
N SER A 95 -5.17 -9.36 4.77
CA SER A 95 -5.60 -10.24 5.85
C SER A 95 -6.71 -11.15 5.35
N ARG A 96 -6.55 -12.46 5.54
CA ARG A 96 -7.54 -13.45 5.12
C ARG A 96 -7.67 -14.58 6.14
N GLY A 97 -8.89 -15.11 6.24
CA GLY A 97 -9.18 -16.37 6.91
C GLY A 97 -9.52 -16.25 8.40
N SER A 98 -9.64 -17.40 9.06
CA SER A 98 -9.82 -17.51 10.51
C SER A 98 -8.95 -18.65 11.03
N PRO A 99 -7.93 -18.37 11.90
CA PRO A 99 -7.52 -17.05 12.37
C PRO A 99 -7.00 -16.18 11.22
N SER A 100 -7.19 -14.87 11.32
CA SER A 100 -6.77 -13.90 10.30
C SER A 100 -5.26 -13.95 10.10
N ALA A 101 -4.81 -14.45 8.95
CA ALA A 101 -3.41 -14.43 8.58
C ALA A 101 -3.16 -13.17 7.75
N THR A 102 -2.45 -12.21 8.34
CA THR A 102 -2.01 -11.01 7.62
C THR A 102 -0.68 -11.29 6.94
N LYS A 103 -0.64 -11.11 5.63
CA LYS A 103 0.59 -11.19 4.82
C LYS A 103 0.87 -9.84 4.17
N THR A 104 2.14 -9.47 4.09
CA THR A 104 2.59 -8.39 3.20
C THR A 104 2.64 -8.93 1.78
N ALA A 105 1.87 -8.32 0.89
CA ALA A 105 1.81 -8.68 -0.52
C ALA A 105 2.81 -7.85 -1.33
N ILE A 106 2.83 -6.54 -1.12
CA ILE A 106 3.71 -5.60 -1.82
C ILE A 106 4.36 -4.70 -0.77
N GLU A 107 5.62 -4.36 -0.97
CA GLU A 107 6.30 -3.31 -0.21
C GLU A 107 7.27 -2.53 -1.10
N GLY A 108 7.68 -1.34 -0.67
CA GLY A 108 8.73 -0.62 -1.37
C GLY A 108 8.85 0.84 -1.00
N TRP A 109 9.58 1.57 -1.82
CA TRP A 109 9.87 2.98 -1.58
C TRP A 109 9.02 3.89 -2.46
N LEU A 110 8.48 4.91 -1.83
CA LEU A 110 7.73 6.00 -2.43
C LEU A 110 8.60 7.25 -2.37
N SER A 111 9.03 7.76 -3.53
CA SER A 111 9.81 8.98 -3.63
C SER A 111 8.90 10.12 -4.08
N VAL A 112 8.68 11.11 -3.22
CA VAL A 112 7.95 12.33 -3.55
C VAL A 112 8.97 13.38 -3.98
N ALA A 113 8.89 13.80 -5.23
CA ALA A 113 9.77 14.82 -5.80
C ALA A 113 9.10 16.20 -5.73
N ASP A 114 9.88 17.20 -5.37
CA ASP A 114 9.52 18.62 -5.45
C ASP A 114 9.19 18.97 -6.92
N SER A 115 8.12 19.75 -7.12
CA SER A 115 7.54 20.07 -8.43
C SER A 115 8.32 21.10 -9.24
#